data_AF-R9MF61-F1
#
_entry.id   AF-R9MF61-F1
#
_cell.length_a   1.000
_cell.length_b   1.000
_cell.length_c   1.000
_cell.angle_alpha   90.00
_cell.angle_beta   90.00
_cell.angle_gamma   90.00
#
_symmetry.space_group_name_H-M   'P 1'
#
loop_
_entity.id
_entity.type
_entity.pdbx_description
1 polymer ?
#
loop_
_entity_poly.entity_id
_entity_poly.type
_entity_poly.pdbx_seq_one_letter_code
_entity_poly.pdbx_strand_id
1 'polypeptide(L)' 'MAICKRVEEYLEYCKYRKELDGKTLKAYKIDLKQFFTTVSRDTPQKDEIEQYI' A
#
# COMPACT_ATOMS: atom_id res chain seq x y z
N MET A 1 -16.30 -3.73 -2.39
CA MET A 1 -14.90 -3.89 -1.92
C MET A 1 -14.12 -2.61 -2.20
N ALA A 2 -13.75 -1.85 -1.17
CA ALA A 2 -13.08 -0.54 -1.29
C ALA A 2 -11.54 -0.60 -1.16
N ILE A 3 -10.97 -1.79 -0.96
CA ILE A 3 -9.55 -2.01 -0.64
C ILE A 3 -8.64 -1.60 -1.80
N CYS A 4 -8.99 -1.97 -3.05
CA CYS A 4 -8.15 -1.66 -4.21
C CYS A 4 -7.93 -0.15 -4.40
N LYS A 5 -8.98 0.65 -4.17
CA LYS A 5 -8.93 2.10 -4.33
C LYS A 5 -7.95 2.74 -3.36
N ARG A 6 -7.93 2.31 -2.10
CA ARG A 6 -6.99 2.84 -1.08
C ARG A 6 -5.55 2.43 -1.34
N VAL A 7 -5.33 1.21 -1.83
CA VAL A 7 -4.00 0.75 -2.24
C VAL A 7 -3.49 1.60 -3.41
N GLU A 8 -4.36 1.92 -4.38
CA GLU A 8 -4.02 2.81 -5.48
C GLU A 8 -3.70 4.22 -5.00
N GLU A 9 -4.52 4.83 -4.14
CA GLU A 9 -4.27 6.16 -3.55
C GLU A 9 -2.93 6.21 -2.78
N TYR A 10 -2.61 5.15 -2.02
CA TYR A 10 -1.35 5.08 -1.27
C TYR A 10 -0.13 4.87 -2.17
N LEU A 11 -0.25 4.03 -3.20
CA LEU A 11 0.83 3.85 -4.19
C LEU A 11 1.05 5.12 -5.00
N GLU A 12 0.00 5.87 -5.31
CA GLU A 12 0.10 7.15 -6.00
C GLU A 12 0.81 8.20 -5.14
N TYR A 13 0.48 8.26 -3.84
CA TYR A 13 1.25 9.03 -2.86
C TYR A 13 2.72 8.62 -2.86
N CYS A 14 3.03 7.33 -2.79
CA CYS A 14 4.42 6.86 -2.78
C CYS A 14 5.17 7.18 -4.08
N LYS A 15 4.50 7.11 -5.23
CA LYS A 15 5.07 7.43 -6.53
C LYS A 15 5.45 8.90 -6.64
N TYR A 16 4.56 9.82 -6.25
CA TYR A 16 4.77 11.25 -6.46
C TYR A 16 5.41 11.98 -5.28
N ARG A 17 5.22 11.49 -4.04
CA ARG A 17 5.74 12.14 -2.83
C ARG A 17 7.04 11.54 -2.32
N LYS A 18 7.25 10.24 -2.54
CA LYS A 18 8.48 9.53 -2.17
C LYS A 18 9.36 9.17 -3.36
N GLU A 19 8.92 9.53 -4.58
CA GLU A 19 9.64 9.26 -5.84
C GLU A 19 10.08 7.80 -5.98
N LEU A 20 9.24 6.87 -5.50
CA LEU A 20 9.57 5.44 -5.57
C LEU A 20 9.63 4.98 -7.02
N ASP A 21 10.69 4.22 -7.34
CA ASP A 21 10.85 3.59 -8.64
C ASP A 21 9.76 2.54 -8.90
N GLY A 22 9.45 2.29 -10.18
CA GLY A 22 8.45 1.32 -10.60
C GLY A 22 8.68 -0.10 -10.05
N LYS A 23 9.94 -0.49 -9.80
CA LYS A 23 10.26 -1.76 -9.13
C LYS A 23 9.79 -1.78 -7.68
N THR A 24 10.06 -0.71 -6.93
CA THR A 24 9.68 -0.57 -5.53
C THR A 24 8.16 -0.47 -5.38
N LEU A 25 7.49 0.27 -6.27
CA LEU A 25 6.02 0.35 -6.30
C LEU A 25 5.35 -1.00 -6.57
N LYS A 26 5.96 -1.85 -7.41
CA LYS A 26 5.48 -3.21 -7.66
C LYS A 26 5.58 -4.08 -6.41
N ALA A 27 6.71 -4.02 -5.69
CA ALA A 27 6.88 -4.73 -4.42
C ALA A 27 5.85 -4.26 -3.39
N TYR A 28 5.76 -2.95 -3.17
CA TYR A 28 4.77 -2.33 -2.28
C TYR A 28 3.34 -2.76 -2.61
N LYS A 29 2.96 -2.83 -3.88
CA LYS A 29 1.62 -3.28 -4.28
C LYS A 29 1.33 -4.72 -3.84
N ILE A 30 2.32 -5.61 -3.94
CA ILE A 30 2.19 -7.01 -3.53
C ILE A 30 2.07 -7.09 -2.01
N ASP A 31 2.98 -6.43 -1.29
CA ASP A 31 2.97 -6.38 0.17
C ASP A 31 1.66 -5.82 0.72
N LEU A 32 1.19 -4.69 0.18
CA LEU A 32 -0.09 -4.10 0.56
C LEU A 32 -1.24 -5.06 0.30
N LYS A 33 -1.30 -5.67 -0.88
CA LYS A 33 -2.39 -6.61 -1.19
C LYS A 33 -2.39 -7.79 -0.23
N GLN A 34 -1.22 -8.31 0.12
CA GLN A 34 -1.07 -9.39 1.09
C GLN A 34 -1.49 -8.92 2.49
N PHE A 35 -1.00 -7.76 2.94
CA PHE A 35 -1.34 -7.14 4.21
C PHE A 35 -2.84 -6.95 4.38
N PHE A 36 -3.53 -6.35 3.39
CA PHE A 36 -4.98 -6.17 3.45
C PHE A 36 -5.77 -7.49 3.43
N THR A 37 -5.23 -8.52 2.76
CA THR A 37 -5.84 -9.86 2.74
C THR A 37 -5.68 -10.57 4.08
N THR A 38 -4.49 -10.47 4.70
CA THR A 38 -4.15 -11.14 5.95
C THR A 38 -4.75 -10.44 7.18
N VAL A 39 -4.68 -9.10 7.22
CA VAL A 39 -5.14 -8.32 8.37
C VAL A 39 -6.67 -8.22 8.42
N SER A 40 -7.38 -8.52 7.31
CA SER A 40 -8.84 -8.42 7.21
C SER A 40 -9.42 -7.09 7.76
N ARG A 41 -8.62 -6.02 7.74
CA ARG A 41 -9.01 -4.67 8.13
C ARG A 41 -9.28 -3.85 6.88
N ASP A 42 -10.47 -3.28 6.82
CA ASP A 42 -10.84 -2.35 5.75
C ASP A 42 -10.00 -1.05 5.80
N THR A 43 -9.48 -0.66 6.98
CA THR A 43 -8.83 0.64 7.25
C THR A 43 -7.51 0.50 8.05
N PRO A 44 -6.38 0.14 7.43
CA PRO A 44 -5.08 0.30 8.06
C PRO A 44 -4.58 1.75 7.92
N GLN A 45 -3.91 2.25 8.94
CA GLN A 45 -3.29 3.58 8.91
C GLN A 45 -1.96 3.55 8.14
N LYS A 46 -1.53 4.71 7.63
CA LYS A 46 -0.26 4.83 6.90
C LYS A 46 0.94 4.36 7.72
N ASP A 47 0.99 4.70 9.01
CA ASP A 47 2.03 4.22 9.94
C ASP A 47 2.07 2.69 10.07
N GLU A 48 0.90 2.04 10.15
CA GLU A 48 0.83 0.57 10.26
C GLU A 48 1.36 -0.09 8.97
N ILE A 49 1.06 0.51 7.82
CA ILE A 49 1.60 0.08 6.54
C ILE A 49 3.12 0.25 6.56
N GLU A 50 3.64 1.42 6.93
CA GLU A 50 5.10 1.68 6.95
C GLU A 50 5.87 0.83 7.96
N GLN A 51 5.22 0.33 9.02
CA GLN A 51 5.85 -0.63 9.95
C GLN A 51 5.92 -2.05 9.38
N TYR A 52 5.09 -2.36 8.38
CA TYR A 52 4.95 -3.71 7.83
C TYR A 52 5.86 -3.96 6.59
N ILE A 53 6.20 -2.91 5.84
CA ILE A 53 7.01 -2.95 4.59
C ILE A 53 8.37 -2.30 4.76
#